data_AF-A0A3Q0S8K4-F1
#
_entry.id   AF-A0A3Q0S8K4-F1
#
_cell.length_a   1.000
_cell.length_b   1.000
_cell.length_c   1.000
_cell.angle_alpha   90.00
_cell.angle_beta   90.00
_cell.angle_gamma   90.00
#
_symmetry.space_group_name_H-M   'P 1'
#
loop_
_entity.id
_entity.type
_entity.pdbx_description
1 polymer ?
#
loop_
_entity_poly.entity_id
_entity_poly.type
_entity_poly.pdbx_seq_one_letter_code
_entity_poly.pdbx_strand_id
1 'polypeptide(L)'
;QWKVRRTLAFSIHELAVILGDQLTAADLVPIFNGFLKDLDEVRIGVLKHLYDFLKLLHADKRREYLYQLQEFMVTDNSRNWRFRYELAQLILIIELYSHYDVYDYLREIALTLCSDKVSEVRWISYKLVVEILQKLYACGADELGLNFINELTVRFCHCPKWVGRQAFAFICQAIVEEDCMPMEQFSQHLLPSLLSLSSDPVANVRVLVAKALRQS
;
A
#
# COMPACT_ATOMS: atom_id res chain seq x y z
N GLN A 1 -9.34 -28.55 -8.78
CA GLN A 1 -8.17 -28.74 -7.88
C GLN A 1 -7.57 -27.41 -7.36
N TRP A 2 -8.34 -26.33 -7.20
CA TRP A 2 -7.81 -25.04 -6.70
C TRP A 2 -7.33 -25.08 -5.24
N LYS A 3 -7.93 -25.94 -4.41
CA LYS A 3 -7.52 -26.12 -2.99
C LYS A 3 -6.07 -26.56 -2.85
N VAL A 4 -5.57 -27.42 -3.75
CA VAL A 4 -4.18 -27.88 -3.75
C VAL A 4 -3.24 -26.72 -4.09
N ARG A 5 -3.55 -25.97 -5.16
CA ARG A 5 -2.77 -24.80 -5.56
C ARG A 5 -2.75 -23.73 -4.47
N ARG A 6 -3.87 -23.53 -3.78
CA ARG A 6 -3.94 -22.66 -2.60
C ARG A 6 -2.96 -23.10 -1.53
N THR A 7 -2.98 -24.37 -1.11
CA THR A 7 -2.05 -24.86 -0.08
C THR A 7 -0.59 -24.62 -0.47
N LEU A 8 -0.25 -24.87 -1.74
CA LEU A 8 1.09 -24.63 -2.24
C LEU A 8 1.45 -23.14 -2.29
N ALA A 9 0.54 -22.26 -2.70
CA ALA A 9 0.76 -20.80 -2.68
C ALA A 9 1.06 -20.27 -1.26
N PHE A 10 0.47 -20.87 -0.23
CA PHE A 10 0.73 -20.53 1.17
C PHE A 10 2.06 -21.05 1.72
N SER A 11 2.77 -21.94 1.00
CA SER A 11 4.00 -22.59 1.49
C SER A 11 5.17 -22.53 0.51
N ILE A 12 4.99 -21.96 -0.69
CA ILE A 12 6.03 -21.94 -1.74
C ILE A 12 7.30 -21.18 -1.33
N HIS A 13 7.18 -20.17 -0.46
CA HIS A 13 8.33 -19.46 0.11
C HIS A 13 9.18 -20.36 1.02
N GLU A 14 8.58 -21.28 1.78
CA GLU A 14 9.32 -22.25 2.58
C GLU A 14 10.08 -23.24 1.68
N LEU A 15 9.47 -23.66 0.57
CA LEU A 15 10.14 -24.49 -0.43
C LEU A 15 11.34 -23.76 -1.05
N ALA A 16 11.20 -22.47 -1.33
CA ALA A 16 12.29 -21.65 -1.88
C ALA A 16 13.49 -21.59 -0.92
N VAL A 17 13.23 -21.43 0.39
CA VAL A 17 14.28 -21.47 1.42
C VAL A 17 15.02 -22.82 1.42
N ILE A 18 14.29 -23.94 1.25
CA ILE A 18 14.88 -25.29 1.27
C ILE A 18 15.70 -25.57 0.00
N LEU A 19 15.18 -25.17 -1.16
CA LEU A 19 15.78 -25.47 -2.46
C LEU A 19 16.99 -24.58 -2.81
N GLY A 20 17.06 -23.38 -2.23
CA GLY A 20 18.09 -22.39 -2.54
C GLY A 20 17.91 -21.74 -3.91
N ASP A 21 18.78 -20.78 -4.23
CA ASP A 21 18.59 -19.81 -5.30
C ASP A 21 18.42 -20.44 -6.69
N GLN A 22 19.29 -21.39 -7.06
CA GLN A 22 19.30 -21.96 -8.41
C GLN A 22 18.01 -22.72 -8.74
N LEU A 23 17.58 -23.59 -7.82
CA LEU A 23 16.36 -24.40 -7.99
C LEU A 23 15.10 -23.55 -7.80
N THR A 24 15.13 -22.53 -6.93
CA THR A 24 14.02 -21.58 -6.81
C THR A 24 13.78 -20.84 -8.12
N ALA A 25 14.85 -20.34 -8.75
CA ALA A 25 14.76 -19.62 -10.01
C ALA A 25 14.28 -20.51 -11.16
N ALA A 26 14.77 -21.75 -11.25
CA ALA A 26 14.41 -22.68 -12.31
C ALA A 26 12.98 -23.25 -12.16
N ASP A 27 12.61 -23.66 -10.95
CA ASP A 27 11.44 -24.52 -10.73
C ASP A 27 10.30 -23.80 -10.02
N LEU A 28 10.58 -22.92 -9.06
CA LEU A 28 9.54 -22.28 -8.24
C LEU A 28 9.02 -20.96 -8.83
N VAL A 29 9.88 -20.16 -9.45
CA VAL A 29 9.47 -18.89 -10.09
C VAL A 29 8.36 -19.11 -11.13
N PRO A 30 8.43 -20.09 -12.05
CA PRO A 30 7.33 -20.36 -12.98
C PRO A 30 6.02 -20.71 -12.29
N ILE A 31 6.07 -21.50 -11.21
CA ILE A 31 4.89 -21.90 -10.42
C ILE A 31 4.30 -20.70 -9.70
N PHE A 32 5.15 -19.88 -9.06
CA PHE A 32 4.76 -18.65 -8.40
C PHE A 32 4.07 -17.68 -9.36
N ASN A 33 4.62 -17.50 -10.56
CA ASN A 33 4.02 -16.69 -11.62
C ASN A 33 2.66 -17.25 -12.07
N GLY A 34 2.50 -18.57 -12.09
CA GLY A 34 1.22 -19.23 -12.31
C GLY A 34 0.18 -18.87 -11.25
N PHE A 35 0.57 -18.81 -9.97
CA PHE A 35 -0.33 -18.46 -8.88
C PHE A 35 -0.79 -17.00 -8.90
N LEU A 36 0.06 -16.07 -9.33
CA LEU A 36 -0.32 -14.66 -9.50
C LEU A 36 -1.50 -14.51 -10.49
N LYS A 37 -1.65 -15.43 -11.44
CA LYS A 37 -2.71 -15.43 -12.46
C LYS A 37 -3.93 -16.28 -12.11
N ASP A 38 -3.92 -16.95 -10.95
CA ASP A 38 -4.95 -17.92 -10.55
C ASP A 38 -6.21 -17.24 -9.94
N LEU A 39 -7.07 -17.98 -9.26
CA LEU A 39 -8.21 -17.44 -8.51
C LEU A 39 -7.75 -16.65 -7.27
N ASP A 40 -8.56 -15.69 -6.81
CA ASP A 40 -8.23 -14.85 -5.65
C ASP A 40 -7.84 -15.67 -4.41
N GLU A 41 -8.47 -16.82 -4.17
CA GLU A 41 -8.17 -17.67 -3.00
C GLU A 41 -6.75 -18.22 -3.02
N VAL A 42 -6.15 -18.37 -4.21
CA VAL A 42 -4.76 -18.77 -4.41
C VAL A 42 -3.86 -17.53 -4.34
N ARG A 43 -4.23 -16.43 -5.02
CA ARG A 43 -3.47 -15.18 -5.01
C ARG A 43 -3.32 -14.58 -3.61
N ILE A 44 -4.33 -14.72 -2.75
CA ILE A 44 -4.24 -14.34 -1.32
C ILE A 44 -3.07 -15.04 -0.63
N GLY A 45 -2.84 -16.33 -0.92
CA GLY A 45 -1.69 -17.06 -0.38
C GLY A 45 -0.36 -16.49 -0.86
N VAL A 46 -0.32 -16.09 -2.13
CA VAL A 46 0.86 -15.42 -2.71
C VAL A 46 1.11 -14.08 -2.04
N LEU A 47 0.09 -13.22 -1.90
CA LEU A 47 0.23 -11.89 -1.28
C LEU A 47 0.72 -11.99 0.16
N LYS A 48 0.21 -12.94 0.93
CA LYS A 48 0.62 -13.17 2.33
C LYS A 48 2.10 -13.47 2.51
N HIS A 49 2.70 -14.12 1.52
CA HIS A 49 4.09 -14.54 1.57
C HIS A 49 4.92 -13.91 0.45
N LEU A 50 4.42 -12.80 -0.11
CA LEU A 50 5.05 -12.12 -1.24
C LEU A 50 6.42 -11.61 -0.83
N TYR A 51 6.51 -10.95 0.33
CA TYR A 51 7.76 -10.50 0.91
C TYR A 51 8.76 -11.65 1.08
N ASP A 52 8.33 -12.73 1.72
CA ASP A 52 9.18 -13.88 2.03
C ASP A 52 9.72 -14.58 0.78
N PHE A 53 8.94 -14.61 -0.30
CA PHE A 53 9.39 -15.15 -1.56
C PHE A 53 10.30 -14.16 -2.31
N LEU A 54 9.88 -12.90 -2.44
CA LEU A 54 10.63 -11.90 -3.21
C LEU A 54 12.01 -11.66 -2.61
N LYS A 55 12.17 -11.61 -1.29
CA LYS A 55 13.49 -11.37 -0.64
C LYS A 55 14.54 -12.44 -1.00
N LEU A 56 14.12 -13.63 -1.43
CA LEU A 56 15.01 -14.71 -1.88
C LEU A 56 15.46 -14.55 -3.34
N LEU A 57 14.82 -13.66 -4.10
CA LEU A 57 15.17 -13.40 -5.49
C LEU A 57 16.19 -12.26 -5.62
N HIS A 58 17.02 -12.30 -6.66
CA HIS A 58 17.88 -11.17 -7.01
C HIS A 58 17.08 -9.92 -7.38
N ALA A 59 17.67 -8.73 -7.19
CA ALA A 59 17.00 -7.43 -7.35
C ALA A 59 16.35 -7.25 -8.74
N ASP A 60 17.04 -7.64 -9.81
CA ASP A 60 16.53 -7.53 -11.18
C ASP A 60 15.24 -8.34 -11.36
N LYS A 61 15.20 -9.55 -10.81
CA LYS A 61 14.02 -10.42 -10.83
C LYS A 61 12.89 -9.89 -9.95
N ARG A 62 13.20 -9.35 -8.76
CA ARG A 62 12.17 -8.71 -7.92
C ARG A 62 11.48 -7.55 -8.63
N ARG A 63 12.24 -6.75 -9.39
CA ARG A 63 11.70 -5.60 -10.13
C ARG A 63 10.66 -6.00 -11.17
N GLU A 64 10.82 -7.15 -11.83
CA GLU A 64 9.86 -7.68 -12.83
C GLU A 64 8.44 -7.86 -12.25
N TYR A 65 8.31 -8.03 -10.93
CA TYR A 65 7.00 -8.21 -10.27
C TYR A 65 6.22 -6.92 -10.03
N LEU A 66 6.86 -5.74 -10.06
CA LEU A 66 6.18 -4.47 -9.79
C LEU A 66 5.05 -4.18 -10.79
N TYR A 67 5.27 -4.50 -12.07
CA TYR A 67 4.23 -4.39 -13.11
C TYR A 67 3.05 -5.32 -12.84
N GLN A 68 3.33 -6.54 -12.40
CA GLN A 68 2.29 -7.54 -12.12
C GLN A 68 1.43 -7.13 -10.91
N LEU A 69 2.00 -6.42 -9.94
CA LEU A 69 1.26 -5.90 -8.79
C LEU A 69 0.25 -4.82 -9.20
N GLN A 70 0.54 -4.03 -10.22
CA GLN A 70 -0.44 -3.06 -10.75
C GLN A 70 -1.64 -3.76 -11.40
N GLU A 71 -1.43 -4.92 -12.04
CA GLU A 71 -2.52 -5.71 -12.62
C GLU A 71 -3.50 -6.22 -11.54
N PHE A 72 -3.04 -6.38 -10.29
CA PHE A 72 -3.91 -6.77 -9.17
C PHE A 72 -4.97 -5.73 -8.80
N MET A 73 -4.84 -4.49 -9.27
CA MET A 73 -5.90 -3.50 -9.12
C MET A 73 -7.10 -3.75 -10.04
N VAL A 74 -6.88 -4.47 -11.15
CA VAL A 74 -7.91 -4.86 -12.11
C VAL A 74 -8.46 -6.24 -11.72
N THR A 75 -9.03 -6.35 -10.51
CA THR A 75 -9.68 -7.61 -10.10
C THR A 75 -11.06 -7.74 -10.75
N ASP A 76 -11.33 -8.86 -11.41
CA ASP A 76 -12.66 -9.19 -11.92
C ASP A 76 -13.70 -9.33 -10.78
N ASN A 77 -13.24 -9.63 -9.56
CA ASN A 77 -14.09 -9.86 -8.40
C ASN A 77 -14.04 -8.71 -7.38
N SER A 78 -14.68 -7.59 -7.72
CA SER A 78 -14.82 -6.43 -6.82
C SER A 78 -15.49 -6.71 -5.46
N ARG A 79 -16.04 -7.92 -5.22
CA ARG A 79 -16.60 -8.32 -3.91
C ARG A 79 -15.53 -8.87 -2.95
N ASN A 80 -14.37 -9.29 -3.45
CA ASN A 80 -13.35 -9.90 -2.59
C ASN A 80 -12.48 -8.85 -1.88
N TRP A 81 -13.06 -8.22 -0.85
CA TRP A 81 -12.34 -7.25 -0.04
C TRP A 81 -11.13 -7.85 0.69
N ARG A 82 -11.13 -9.17 0.96
CA ARG A 82 -9.99 -9.84 1.60
C ARG A 82 -8.76 -9.83 0.70
N PHE A 83 -8.93 -10.10 -0.60
CA PHE A 83 -7.82 -9.97 -1.54
C PHE A 83 -7.23 -8.55 -1.51
N ARG A 84 -8.08 -7.52 -1.52
CA ARG A 84 -7.63 -6.12 -1.47
C ARG A 84 -7.00 -5.73 -0.14
N TYR A 85 -7.48 -6.31 0.96
CA TYR A 85 -6.85 -6.17 2.28
C TYR A 85 -5.43 -6.76 2.28
N GLU A 86 -5.24 -7.94 1.68
CA GLU A 86 -3.92 -8.56 1.54
C GLU A 86 -3.04 -7.77 0.55
N LEU A 87 -3.62 -7.16 -0.47
CA LEU A 87 -2.89 -6.26 -1.38
C LEU A 87 -2.41 -4.99 -0.67
N ALA A 88 -3.09 -4.52 0.38
CA ALA A 88 -2.57 -3.41 1.17
C ALA A 88 -1.35 -3.82 2.05
N GLN A 89 -1.08 -5.12 2.22
CA GLN A 89 0.12 -5.61 2.93
C GLN A 89 1.41 -5.44 2.11
N LEU A 90 1.35 -4.82 0.92
CA LEU A 90 2.52 -4.39 0.14
C LEU A 90 3.43 -3.43 0.93
N ILE A 91 3.00 -2.92 2.08
CA ILE A 91 3.85 -2.26 3.08
C ILE A 91 5.17 -3.03 3.26
N LEU A 92 5.09 -4.35 3.43
CA LEU A 92 6.25 -5.18 3.74
C LEU A 92 7.29 -5.21 2.61
N ILE A 93 6.87 -5.03 1.35
CA ILE A 93 7.79 -5.13 0.22
C ILE A 93 8.46 -3.78 -0.10
N ILE A 94 8.04 -2.66 0.50
CA ILE A 94 8.61 -1.33 0.25
C ILE A 94 10.12 -1.31 0.47
N GLU A 95 10.62 -2.04 1.48
CA GLU A 95 12.05 -2.11 1.77
C GLU A 95 12.87 -2.81 0.68
N LEU A 96 12.24 -3.66 -0.14
CA LEU A 96 12.90 -4.43 -1.20
C LEU A 96 13.18 -3.62 -2.47
N TYR A 97 12.63 -2.40 -2.56
CA TYR A 97 12.64 -1.57 -3.76
C TYR A 97 13.21 -0.16 -3.52
N SER A 98 13.61 0.48 -4.62
CA SER A 98 14.04 1.88 -4.61
C SER A 98 12.85 2.82 -4.36
N HIS A 99 13.11 4.04 -3.91
CA HIS A 99 12.06 5.04 -3.72
C HIS A 99 11.36 5.42 -5.05
N TYR A 100 12.09 5.41 -6.18
CA TYR A 100 11.48 5.58 -7.51
C TYR A 100 10.47 4.47 -7.83
N ASP A 101 10.82 3.22 -7.55
CA ASP A 101 9.94 2.09 -7.82
C ASP A 101 8.69 2.11 -6.93
N VAL A 102 8.88 2.41 -5.65
CA VAL A 102 7.77 2.52 -4.72
C VAL A 102 6.81 3.61 -5.19
N TYR A 103 7.34 4.76 -5.61
CA TYR A 103 6.56 5.87 -6.12
C TYR A 103 5.85 5.55 -7.44
N ASP A 104 6.55 5.00 -8.43
CA ASP A 104 6.01 4.75 -9.76
C ASP A 104 4.98 3.61 -9.78
N TYR A 105 5.17 2.58 -8.93
CA TYR A 105 4.36 1.36 -8.99
C TYR A 105 3.35 1.22 -7.86
N LEU A 106 3.71 1.58 -6.61
CA LEU A 106 2.88 1.31 -5.43
C LEU A 106 1.97 2.50 -5.05
N ARG A 107 2.32 3.73 -5.44
CA ARG A 107 1.56 4.93 -5.12
C ARG A 107 0.09 4.81 -5.52
N GLU A 108 -0.21 4.47 -6.78
CA GLU A 108 -1.60 4.39 -7.25
C GLU A 108 -2.40 3.25 -6.60
N ILE A 109 -1.73 2.15 -6.24
CA ILE A 109 -2.34 1.06 -5.47
C ILE A 109 -2.80 1.61 -4.12
N ALA A 110 -1.90 2.27 -3.38
CA ALA A 110 -2.20 2.86 -2.08
C ALA A 110 -3.35 3.87 -2.14
N LEU A 111 -3.31 4.80 -3.11
CA LEU A 111 -4.35 5.81 -3.30
C LEU A 111 -5.70 5.18 -3.64
N THR A 112 -5.73 4.13 -4.45
CA THR A 112 -6.97 3.46 -4.83
C THR A 112 -7.58 2.73 -3.63
N LEU A 113 -6.76 2.01 -2.85
CA LEU A 113 -7.23 1.25 -1.69
C LEU A 113 -7.67 2.16 -0.52
N CYS A 114 -7.11 3.37 -0.40
CA CYS A 114 -7.61 4.40 0.52
C CYS A 114 -9.06 4.82 0.23
N SER A 115 -9.55 4.59 -0.98
CA SER A 115 -10.93 4.86 -1.41
C SER A 115 -11.83 3.62 -1.39
N ASP A 116 -11.37 2.50 -0.81
CA ASP A 116 -12.13 1.24 -0.81
C ASP A 116 -13.50 1.37 -0.14
N LYS A 117 -14.45 0.54 -0.54
CA LYS A 117 -15.78 0.48 0.06
C LYS A 117 -15.74 -0.05 1.50
N VAL A 118 -14.80 -0.94 1.81
CA VAL A 118 -14.64 -1.58 3.12
C VAL A 118 -13.67 -0.79 3.99
N SER A 119 -14.09 -0.47 5.22
CA SER A 119 -13.32 0.32 6.19
C SER A 119 -11.95 -0.27 6.51
N GLU A 120 -11.91 -1.59 6.69
CA GLU A 120 -10.72 -2.33 7.08
C GLU A 120 -9.64 -2.25 6.01
N VAL A 121 -10.03 -2.27 4.73
CA VAL A 121 -9.12 -2.07 3.59
C VAL A 121 -8.59 -0.64 3.58
N ARG A 122 -9.45 0.36 3.80
CA ARG A 122 -9.00 1.76 3.89
C ARG A 122 -8.00 1.96 5.03
N TRP A 123 -8.25 1.38 6.19
CA TRP A 123 -7.43 1.57 7.39
C TRP A 123 -5.99 1.07 7.20
N ILE A 124 -5.83 -0.13 6.64
CA ILE A 124 -4.50 -0.65 6.33
C ILE A 124 -3.83 0.16 5.21
N SER A 125 -4.60 0.70 4.27
CA SER A 125 -4.07 1.50 3.17
C SER A 125 -3.53 2.85 3.62
N TYR A 126 -4.05 3.44 4.70
CA TYR A 126 -3.47 4.64 5.29
C TYR A 126 -2.05 4.39 5.80
N LYS A 127 -1.80 3.22 6.41
CA LYS A 127 -0.45 2.81 6.81
C LYS A 127 0.46 2.62 5.60
N LEU A 128 -0.06 2.09 4.49
CA LEU A 128 0.68 1.98 3.24
C LEU A 128 1.09 3.36 2.69
N VAL A 129 0.21 4.36 2.76
CA VAL A 129 0.54 5.75 2.38
C VAL A 129 1.66 6.30 3.26
N VAL A 130 1.57 6.11 4.58
CA VAL A 130 2.59 6.55 5.56
C VAL A 130 3.95 5.95 5.23
N GLU A 131 4.02 4.64 5.02
CA GLU A 131 5.26 3.92 4.72
C GLU A 131 5.89 4.35 3.38
N ILE A 132 5.07 4.64 2.37
CA ILE A 132 5.56 5.22 1.11
C ILE A 132 6.16 6.61 1.36
N LEU A 133 5.46 7.50 2.08
CA LEU A 133 5.99 8.82 2.41
C LEU A 133 7.30 8.73 3.21
N GLN A 134 7.34 7.85 4.21
CA GLN A 134 8.52 7.62 5.03
C GLN A 134 9.71 7.19 4.19
N LYS A 135 9.51 6.25 3.26
CA LYS A 135 10.55 5.81 2.33
C LYS A 135 11.07 6.96 1.46
N LEU A 136 10.18 7.81 0.95
CA LEU A 136 10.55 8.95 0.11
C LEU A 136 11.42 9.95 0.87
N TYR A 137 10.99 10.39 2.06
CA TYR A 137 11.73 11.35 2.87
C TYR A 137 13.02 10.77 3.47
N ALA A 138 13.02 9.49 3.87
CA ALA A 138 14.23 8.82 4.34
C ALA A 138 15.30 8.70 3.24
N CYS A 139 14.90 8.69 1.97
CA CYS A 139 15.81 8.71 0.82
C CYS A 139 16.14 10.13 0.31
N GLY A 140 15.63 11.19 0.94
CA GLY A 140 15.80 12.59 0.48
C GLY A 140 15.08 12.90 -0.83
N ALA A 141 14.06 12.12 -1.18
CA ALA A 141 13.26 12.30 -2.41
C ALA A 141 12.10 13.27 -2.18
N ASP A 142 12.40 14.46 -1.64
CA ASP A 142 11.41 15.44 -1.17
C ASP A 142 10.45 15.89 -2.28
N GLU A 143 10.92 15.99 -3.52
CA GLU A 143 10.08 16.32 -4.68
C GLU A 143 9.01 15.26 -4.94
N LEU A 144 9.36 13.98 -4.85
CA LEU A 144 8.40 12.88 -4.96
C LEU A 144 7.44 12.87 -3.77
N GLY A 145 7.95 13.11 -2.55
CA GLY A 145 7.14 13.24 -1.34
C GLY A 145 6.09 14.35 -1.48
N LEU A 146 6.49 15.52 -1.95
CA LEU A 146 5.60 16.66 -2.18
C LEU A 146 4.57 16.37 -3.28
N ASN A 147 4.98 15.76 -4.39
CA ASN A 147 4.05 15.35 -5.43
C ASN A 147 3.00 14.36 -4.91
N PHE A 148 3.42 13.40 -4.09
CA PHE A 148 2.49 12.46 -3.47
C PHE A 148 1.52 13.14 -2.51
N ILE A 149 2.00 14.09 -1.69
CA ILE A 149 1.15 14.92 -0.82
C ILE A 149 0.11 15.70 -1.64
N ASN A 150 0.53 16.31 -2.75
CA ASN A 150 -0.39 17.06 -3.60
C ASN A 150 -1.50 16.14 -4.16
N GLU A 151 -1.16 14.92 -4.55
CA GLU A 151 -2.16 13.92 -4.97
C GLU A 151 -3.11 13.53 -3.83
N LEU A 152 -2.60 13.32 -2.61
CA LEU A 152 -3.44 13.03 -1.43
C LEU A 152 -4.42 14.17 -1.16
N THR A 153 -3.96 15.42 -1.20
CA THR A 153 -4.78 16.61 -1.00
C THR A 153 -5.86 16.73 -2.07
N VAL A 154 -5.50 16.61 -3.35
CA VAL A 154 -6.44 16.69 -4.47
C VAL A 154 -7.48 15.57 -4.40
N ARG A 155 -7.06 14.33 -4.11
CA ARG A 155 -7.94 13.15 -4.14
C ARG A 155 -8.84 13.06 -2.91
N PHE A 156 -8.34 13.41 -1.73
CA PHE A 156 -9.05 13.18 -0.46
C PHE A 156 -9.53 14.45 0.22
N CYS A 157 -8.69 15.48 0.39
CA CYS A 157 -9.11 16.72 1.06
C CYS A 157 -10.23 17.43 0.28
N HIS A 158 -10.11 17.50 -1.05
CA HIS A 158 -11.12 18.09 -1.91
C HIS A 158 -12.19 17.10 -2.38
N CYS A 159 -12.27 15.91 -1.78
CA CYS A 159 -13.23 14.90 -2.19
C CYS A 159 -14.67 15.41 -1.99
N PRO A 160 -15.57 15.30 -2.98
CA PRO A 160 -16.97 15.72 -2.82
C PRO A 160 -17.69 14.88 -1.76
N LYS A 161 -17.28 13.63 -1.56
CA LYS A 161 -17.85 12.73 -0.54
C LYS A 161 -17.13 12.93 0.79
N TRP A 162 -17.90 13.08 1.85
CA TRP A 162 -17.36 13.24 3.22
C TRP A 162 -16.43 12.10 3.63
N VAL A 163 -16.67 10.86 3.18
CA VAL A 163 -15.81 9.70 3.45
C VAL A 163 -14.38 9.91 2.93
N GLY A 164 -14.21 10.55 1.77
CA GLY A 164 -12.88 10.87 1.25
C GLY A 164 -12.18 11.95 2.07
N ARG A 165 -12.92 12.98 2.50
CA ARG A 165 -12.37 14.04 3.36
C ARG A 165 -12.00 13.53 4.76
N GLN A 166 -12.77 12.56 5.28
CA GLN A 166 -12.37 11.82 6.47
C GLN A 166 -11.11 11.00 6.26
N ALA A 167 -10.96 10.35 5.10
CA ALA A 167 -9.75 9.60 4.77
C ALA A 167 -8.53 10.53 4.82
N PHE A 168 -8.63 11.76 4.31
CA PHE A 168 -7.55 12.75 4.42
C PHE A 168 -7.17 13.04 5.87
N ALA A 169 -8.16 13.25 6.75
CA ALA A 169 -7.91 13.49 8.18
C ALA A 169 -7.24 12.28 8.86
N PHE A 170 -7.67 11.05 8.55
CA PHE A 170 -7.03 9.84 9.06
C PHE A 170 -5.61 9.64 8.54
N ILE A 171 -5.35 9.95 7.27
CA ILE A 171 -3.99 9.90 6.69
C ILE A 171 -3.09 10.90 7.40
N CYS A 172 -3.54 12.16 7.57
CA CYS A 172 -2.78 13.17 8.30
C CYS A 172 -2.52 12.74 9.76
N GLN A 173 -3.52 12.15 10.42
CA GLN A 173 -3.35 11.60 11.77
C GLN A 173 -2.25 10.52 11.79
N ALA A 174 -2.30 9.55 10.87
CA ALA A 174 -1.33 8.47 10.81
C ALA A 174 0.08 8.97 10.49
N ILE A 175 0.22 9.97 9.61
CA ILE A 175 1.51 10.62 9.30
C ILE A 175 2.15 11.20 10.56
N VAL A 176 1.36 11.87 11.40
CA VAL A 176 1.82 12.48 12.65
C VAL A 176 2.13 11.42 13.70
N GLU A 177 1.25 10.42 13.87
CA GLU A 177 1.44 9.36 14.87
C GLU A 177 2.70 8.52 14.62
N GLU A 178 3.06 8.30 13.36
CA GLU A 178 4.19 7.45 12.95
C GLU A 178 5.48 8.26 12.65
N ASP A 179 5.48 9.58 12.85
CA ASP A 179 6.62 10.50 12.60
C ASP A 179 7.28 10.27 11.22
N CYS A 180 6.45 10.14 10.19
CA CYS A 180 6.90 9.61 8.90
C CYS A 180 7.63 10.63 8.01
N MET A 181 7.62 11.91 8.39
CA MET A 181 8.23 13.00 7.63
C MET A 181 8.59 14.17 8.56
N PRO A 182 9.52 15.07 8.16
CA PRO A 182 9.85 16.23 8.97
C PRO A 182 8.61 17.09 9.26
N MET A 183 8.45 17.52 10.51
CA MET A 183 7.28 18.32 10.94
C MET A 183 7.14 19.64 10.17
N GLU A 184 8.23 20.22 9.69
CA GLU A 184 8.21 21.40 8.81
C GLU A 184 7.46 21.10 7.50
N GLN A 185 7.74 19.95 6.88
CA GLN A 185 7.07 19.52 5.65
C GLN A 185 5.57 19.28 5.88
N PHE A 186 5.20 18.63 6.99
CA PHE A 186 3.80 18.45 7.37
C PHE A 186 3.10 19.80 7.58
N SER A 187 3.71 20.69 8.35
CA SER A 187 3.16 22.01 8.69
C SER A 187 2.99 22.90 7.47
N GLN A 188 3.90 22.81 6.50
CA GLN A 188 3.85 23.60 5.29
C GLN A 188 2.85 23.05 4.26
N HIS A 189 2.75 21.73 4.09
CA HIS A 189 2.08 21.13 2.94
C HIS A 189 0.77 20.39 3.26
N LEU A 190 0.61 19.83 4.46
CA LEU A 190 -0.59 19.04 4.84
C LEU A 190 -1.47 19.78 5.85
N LEU A 191 -0.87 20.43 6.84
CA LEU A 191 -1.60 21.12 7.90
C LEU A 191 -2.58 22.18 7.39
N PRO A 192 -2.26 23.03 6.39
CA PRO A 192 -3.23 24.00 5.88
C PRO A 192 -4.49 23.33 5.30
N SER A 193 -4.30 22.25 4.55
CA SER A 193 -5.40 21.45 3.99
C SER A 193 -6.20 20.76 5.09
N LEU A 194 -5.54 20.20 6.11
CA LEU A 194 -6.20 19.59 7.26
C LEU A 194 -7.06 20.61 8.03
N LEU A 195 -6.52 21.81 8.27
CA LEU A 195 -7.21 22.90 8.95
C LEU A 195 -8.43 23.39 8.15
N SER A 196 -8.37 23.35 6.81
CA SER A 196 -9.53 23.70 5.97
C SER A 196 -10.75 22.81 6.26
N LEU A 197 -10.53 21.57 6.69
CA LEU A 197 -11.58 20.62 7.06
C LEU A 197 -12.13 20.83 8.48
N SER A 198 -11.54 21.72 9.29
CA SER A 198 -12.06 22.04 10.63
C SER A 198 -13.48 22.61 10.60
N SER A 199 -13.85 23.25 9.49
CA SER A 199 -15.18 23.83 9.24
C SER A 199 -16.05 22.98 8.30
N ASP A 200 -15.70 21.70 8.08
CA ASP A 200 -16.46 20.80 7.20
C ASP A 200 -17.94 20.72 7.62
N PRO A 201 -18.91 20.68 6.69
CA PRO A 201 -20.33 20.53 7.03
C PRO A 201 -20.63 19.26 7.86
N VAL A 202 -19.84 18.20 7.69
CA VAL A 202 -20.05 16.91 8.36
C VAL A 202 -19.29 16.86 9.69
N ALA A 203 -20.03 16.72 10.80
CA ALA A 203 -19.46 16.68 12.15
C ALA A 203 -18.38 15.59 12.32
N ASN A 204 -18.59 14.42 11.72
CA ASN A 204 -17.63 13.32 11.80
C ASN A 204 -16.29 13.64 11.11
N VAL A 205 -16.25 14.55 10.13
CA VAL A 205 -14.98 15.03 9.56
C VAL A 205 -14.30 15.96 10.57
N ARG A 206 -15.04 16.94 11.09
CA ARG A 206 -14.51 17.91 12.08
C ARG A 206 -13.92 17.24 13.33
N VAL A 207 -14.59 16.20 13.85
CA VAL A 207 -14.09 15.43 15.01
C VAL A 207 -12.76 14.76 14.72
N LEU A 208 -12.57 14.22 13.51
CA LEU A 208 -11.30 13.59 13.13
C LEU A 208 -10.18 14.60 12.96
N VAL A 209 -10.48 15.77 12.38
CA VAL A 209 -9.52 16.89 12.30
C VAL A 209 -9.05 17.28 13.70
N ALA A 210 -9.97 17.44 14.65
CA ALA A 210 -9.62 17.76 16.03
C ALA A 210 -8.78 16.67 16.71
N LYS A 211 -8.99 15.39 16.37
CA LYS A 211 -8.16 14.28 16.87
C LYS A 211 -6.75 14.33 16.29
N ALA A 212 -6.62 14.50 14.97
CA ALA A 212 -5.34 14.63 14.29
C ALA A 212 -4.51 15.80 14.87
N LEU A 213 -5.15 16.96 15.09
CA LEU A 213 -4.48 18.15 15.64
C LEU A 213 -4.09 18.02 17.12
N ARG A 214 -4.74 17.14 17.89
CA ARG A 214 -4.36 16.90 19.28
C ARG A 214 -3.05 16.13 19.40
N GLN A 215 -2.72 15.37 18.36
CA GLN A 215 -1.54 14.48 18.32
C GLN A 215 -0.35 15.12 17.60
N SER A 216 -0.57 16.21 16.86
CA SER A 216 0.44 17.00 16.15
C SER A 216 1.14 18.05 17.02
#